data_AF-A0A2M6Y2C5-F1
#
_entry.id   AF-A0A2M6Y2C5-F1
#
_cell.length_a   1.000
_cell.length_b   1.000
_cell.length_c   1.000
_cell.angle_alpha   90.00
_cell.angle_beta   90.00
_cell.angle_gamma   90.00
#
_symmetry.space_group_name_H-M   'P 1'
#
loop_
_entity.id
_entity.type
_entity.pdbx_description
1 polymer ?
#
loop_
_entity_poly.entity_id
_entity_poly.type
_entity_poly.pdbx_seq_one_letter_code
_entity_poly.pdbx_strand_id
1 'polypeptide(L)'
;MDEKLLKEILEDLKLRQARSALPVPVGISNRHVHLTKEDFKTLFGADADDTRFKPVKQPGQYACNERVTLEGPKGAIKEVRMIGPYRKYSQVEVSLGDSRRLGVEPPIRDSGKLDKS
;
A
#
# COMPACT_ATOMS: atom_id res chain seq x y z
N MET A 1 -34.44 -4.46 -31.59
CA MET A 1 -33.36 -4.12 -30.64
C MET A 1 -33.94 -3.11 -29.68
N ASP A 2 -33.79 -3.32 -28.37
CA ASP A 2 -34.34 -2.41 -27.36
C ASP A 2 -33.66 -1.03 -27.48
N GLU A 3 -34.44 0.01 -27.83
CA GLU A 3 -33.93 1.38 -28.00
C GLU A 3 -33.30 1.92 -26.71
N LYS A 4 -33.80 1.48 -25.56
CA LYS A 4 -33.25 1.83 -24.26
C LYS A 4 -31.84 1.26 -24.10
N LEU A 5 -31.66 -0.03 -24.44
CA LEU A 5 -30.36 -0.69 -24.40
C LEU A 5 -29.36 -0.02 -25.35
N LEU A 6 -29.79 0.35 -26.57
CA LEU A 6 -28.93 1.05 -27.51
C LEU A 6 -28.45 2.39 -26.95
N LYS A 7 -29.34 3.16 -26.31
CA LYS A 7 -29.01 4.43 -25.69
C LYS A 7 -28.01 4.27 -24.53
N GLU A 8 -28.23 3.29 -23.66
CA GLU A 8 -27.34 2.98 -22.54
C GLU A 8 -25.92 2.59 -23.03
N ILE A 9 -25.83 1.76 -24.07
CA ILE A 9 -24.54 1.38 -24.67
C ILE A 9 -23.82 2.61 -25.26
N LEU A 10 -24.54 3.47 -25.98
CA LEU A 10 -23.95 4.68 -26.57
C LEU A 10 -23.44 5.66 -25.51
N GLU A 11 -24.15 5.82 -24.38
CA GLU A 11 -23.71 6.65 -23.26
C GLU A 11 -22.46 6.08 -22.58
N ASP A 12 -22.41 4.77 -22.33
CA ASP A 12 -21.23 4.09 -21.78
C ASP A 12 -20.01 4.22 -22.72
N LEU A 13 -20.19 4.05 -24.02
CA LEU A 13 -19.11 4.22 -25.01
C LEU A 13 -18.55 5.65 -25.01
N LYS A 14 -19.41 6.68 -24.96
CA LYS A 14 -18.98 8.08 -24.85
C LYS A 14 -18.20 8.34 -23.55
N LEU A 15 -18.68 7.79 -22.43
CA LEU A 15 -17.99 7.87 -21.13
C LEU A 15 -16.61 7.20 -21.16
N ARG A 16 -16.50 5.99 -21.74
CA ARG A 16 -15.23 5.28 -21.90
C ARG A 16 -14.26 6.05 -22.79
N GLN A 17 -14.74 6.62 -23.89
CA GLN A 17 -13.92 7.44 -24.79
C GLN A 17 -13.39 8.69 -24.07
N ALA A 18 -14.25 9.42 -23.35
CA ALA A 18 -13.84 10.58 -22.55
C ALA A 18 -12.78 10.20 -21.48
N ARG A 19 -12.97 9.08 -20.77
CA ARG A 19 -11.99 8.58 -19.78
C ARG A 19 -10.66 8.18 -20.41
N SER A 20 -10.68 7.58 -21.61
CA SER A 20 -9.46 7.20 -22.32
C SER A 20 -8.60 8.40 -22.74
N ALA A 21 -9.19 9.58 -22.89
CA ALA A 21 -8.47 10.81 -23.22
C ALA A 21 -7.64 11.37 -22.04
N LEU A 22 -7.95 10.97 -20.80
CA LEU A 22 -7.25 11.42 -19.58
C LEU A 22 -6.90 10.22 -18.69
N PRO A 23 -5.92 9.39 -19.10
CA PRO A 23 -5.55 8.20 -18.35
C PRO A 23 -4.92 8.57 -17.01
N VAL A 24 -5.40 7.94 -15.93
CA VAL A 24 -4.80 8.04 -14.60
C VAL A 24 -3.82 6.88 -14.41
N PRO A 25 -2.53 7.14 -14.11
CA PRO A 25 -1.58 6.08 -13.87
C PRO A 25 -1.95 5.29 -12.61
N VAL A 26 -1.99 3.96 -12.73
CA VAL A 26 -2.32 3.08 -11.61
C VAL A 26 -1.04 2.68 -10.88
N GLY A 27 -1.01 2.89 -9.57
CA GLY A 27 -0.01 2.34 -8.66
C GLY A 27 -0.55 1.10 -7.96
N ILE A 28 0.22 0.01 -7.97
CA ILE A 28 -0.13 -1.22 -7.26
C ILE A 28 0.76 -1.32 -6.03
N SER A 29 0.15 -1.28 -4.86
CA SER A 29 0.85 -1.50 -3.59
C SER A 29 0.72 -2.97 -3.19
N ASN A 30 1.87 -3.62 -3.00
CA ASN A 30 1.93 -4.86 -2.22
C ASN A 30 2.00 -4.51 -0.73
N ARG A 31 1.88 -5.51 0.15
CA ARG A 31 2.08 -5.33 1.59
C ARG A 31 3.43 -4.67 1.90
N HIS A 32 3.43 -3.71 2.79
CA HIS A 32 4.63 -2.96 3.15
C HIS A 32 4.48 -2.29 4.52
N VAL A 33 5.60 -1.78 5.02
CA VAL A 33 5.66 -1.01 6.26
C VAL A 33 6.23 0.37 6.02
N HIS A 34 5.72 1.33 6.77
CA HIS A 34 6.38 2.60 7.03
C HIS A 34 6.83 2.59 8.49
N LEU A 35 8.01 3.12 8.77
CA LEU A 35 8.59 3.09 10.10
C LEU A 35 8.91 4.49 10.60
N THR A 36 8.85 4.66 11.91
CA THR A 36 9.59 5.74 12.58
C THR A 36 11.10 5.45 12.53
N LYS A 37 11.91 6.50 12.72
CA LYS A 37 13.36 6.32 12.84
C LYS A 37 13.74 5.47 14.07
N GLU A 38 12.95 5.57 15.14
CA GLU A 38 13.14 4.80 16.37
C GLU A 38 12.88 3.31 16.14
N ASP A 39 11.73 2.96 15.55
CA ASP A 39 11.40 1.56 15.26
C ASP A 39 12.37 0.95 14.25
N PHE A 40 12.81 1.74 13.26
CA PHE A 40 13.85 1.29 12.33
C PHE A 40 15.14 0.93 13.08
N LYS A 41 15.62 1.80 13.97
CA LYS A 41 16.83 1.54 14.74
C LYS A 41 16.71 0.34 15.67
N THR A 42 15.53 0.13 16.24
CA THR A 42 15.23 -1.07 17.05
C THR A 42 15.31 -2.34 16.21
N LEU A 43 14.80 -2.31 14.98
CA LEU A 43 14.74 -3.48 14.09
C LEU A 43 16.06 -3.77 13.37
N PHE A 44 16.80 -2.73 12.97
CA PHE A 44 17.96 -2.84 12.08
C PHE A 44 19.30 -2.42 12.72
N GLY A 45 19.27 -1.87 13.93
CA GLY A 45 20.46 -1.44 14.69
C GLY A 45 20.52 0.07 14.93
N ALA A 46 21.05 0.47 16.09
CA ALA A 46 21.06 1.86 16.55
C ALA A 46 21.83 2.81 15.62
N ASP A 47 22.85 2.30 14.94
CA ASP A 47 23.73 3.04 14.03
C ASP A 47 23.39 2.83 12.55
N ALA A 48 22.33 2.07 12.25
CA ALA A 48 21.88 1.83 10.89
C ALA A 48 21.08 3.02 10.34
N ASP A 49 21.07 3.15 9.01
CA ASP A 49 20.18 4.04 8.27
C ASP A 49 19.55 3.30 7.07
N ASP A 50 18.47 3.83 6.50
CA ASP A 50 17.71 3.18 5.45
C ASP A 50 18.42 3.22 4.10
N THR A 51 18.42 2.10 3.38
CA THR A 51 19.10 2.01 2.09
C THR A 51 18.10 2.11 0.96
N ARG A 52 18.19 3.15 0.12
CA ARG A 52 17.31 3.31 -1.04
C ARG A 52 17.50 2.17 -2.05
N PHE A 53 16.42 1.46 -2.37
CA PHE A 53 16.40 0.45 -3.42
C PHE A 53 15.93 1.04 -4.75
N LYS A 54 14.73 1.61 -4.80
CA LYS A 54 14.19 2.26 -6.01
C LYS A 54 13.12 3.31 -5.68
N PRO A 55 12.96 4.36 -6.51
CA PRO A 55 11.84 5.28 -6.35
C PRO A 55 10.50 4.57 -6.56
N VAL A 56 9.47 5.03 -5.87
CA VAL A 56 8.07 4.68 -6.18
C VAL A 56 7.40 5.82 -6.96
N LYS A 57 6.14 5.64 -7.37
CA LYS A 57 5.43 6.62 -8.19
C LYS A 57 5.11 7.92 -7.44
N GLN A 58 4.93 7.82 -6.12
CA GLN A 58 4.65 8.95 -5.26
C GLN A 58 5.92 9.81 -5.10
N PRO A 59 5.86 11.13 -5.40
CA PRO A 59 7.01 12.02 -5.29
C PRO A 59 7.69 11.95 -3.91
N GLY A 60 9.01 11.82 -3.91
CA GLY A 60 9.83 11.78 -2.69
C GLY A 60 9.77 10.47 -1.89
N GLN A 61 8.94 9.49 -2.28
CA GLN A 61 8.86 8.19 -1.64
C GLN A 61 9.76 7.17 -2.37
N TYR A 62 10.24 6.17 -1.64
CA TYR A 62 11.09 5.12 -2.20
C TYR A 62 10.94 3.79 -1.45
N ALA A 63 11.15 2.69 -2.16
CA ALA A 63 11.30 1.39 -1.55
C ALA A 63 12.73 1.27 -0.98
N CYS A 64 12.87 0.75 0.22
CA CYS A 64 14.17 0.51 0.86
C CYS A 64 14.62 -0.94 0.64
N ASN A 65 15.92 -1.24 0.77
CA ASN A 65 16.41 -2.63 0.72
C ASN A 65 15.90 -3.45 1.90
N GLU A 66 15.69 -2.78 3.02
CA GLU A 66 15.24 -3.34 4.28
C GLU A 66 13.84 -3.95 4.14
N ARG A 67 13.71 -5.12 4.76
CA ARG A 67 12.47 -5.90 4.82
C ARG A 67 12.32 -6.44 6.24
N VAL A 68 11.07 -6.58 6.65
CA VAL A 68 10.70 -7.15 7.94
C VAL A 68 9.88 -8.42 7.76
N THR A 69 9.78 -9.20 8.83
CA THR A 69 8.75 -10.23 8.95
C THR A 69 7.63 -9.68 9.82
N LEU A 70 6.39 -9.74 9.32
CA LEU A 70 5.21 -9.46 10.12
C LEU A 70 4.75 -10.77 10.77
N GLU A 71 4.65 -10.78 12.09
CA GLU A 71 4.18 -11.93 12.86
C GLU A 71 2.87 -11.55 13.56
N GLY A 72 1.85 -12.40 13.40
CA GLY A 72 0.57 -12.26 14.09
C GLY A 72 0.16 -13.57 14.76
N PRO A 73 -0.98 -13.60 15.46
CA PRO A 73 -1.41 -14.74 16.27
C PRO A 73 -1.50 -16.08 15.51
N LYS A 74 -1.77 -16.04 14.20
CA LYS A 74 -1.96 -17.24 13.38
C LYS A 74 -0.73 -17.61 12.54
N GLY A 75 0.18 -16.66 12.30
CA GLY A 75 1.34 -16.92 11.47
C GLY A 75 2.08 -15.67 11.04
N ALA A 76 3.02 -15.87 10.10
CA ALA A 76 3.96 -14.85 9.69
C ALA A 76 3.97 -14.62 8.17
N ILE A 77 4.36 -13.41 7.78
CA ILE A 77 4.63 -12.99 6.41
C ILE A 77 6.04 -12.40 6.36
N LYS A 78 6.93 -13.09 5.64
CA LYS A 78 8.33 -12.68 5.46
C LYS A 78 8.47 -11.67 4.31
N GLU A 79 9.63 -11.04 4.23
CA GLU A 79 10.03 -10.19 3.10
C GLU A 79 9.10 -8.97 2.86
N VAL A 80 8.52 -8.41 3.92
CA VAL A 80 7.65 -7.24 3.83
C VAL A 80 8.49 -5.98 3.68
N ARG A 81 8.30 -5.27 2.56
CA ARG A 81 9.12 -4.13 2.16
C ARG A 81 8.93 -2.92 3.08
N MET A 82 10.00 -2.23 3.44
CA MET A 82 9.92 -0.87 3.99
C MET A 82 9.79 0.17 2.87
N ILE A 83 8.90 1.14 3.03
CA ILE A 83 8.79 2.33 2.18
C ILE A 83 9.18 3.58 2.97
N GLY A 84 10.23 4.24 2.51
CA GLY A 84 10.76 5.47 3.06
C GLY A 84 10.22 6.73 2.37
N PRO A 85 10.48 7.93 2.93
CA PRO A 85 11.32 8.16 4.13
C PRO A 85 10.62 7.79 5.44
N TYR A 86 11.35 7.87 6.56
CA TYR A 86 10.80 7.69 7.90
C TYR A 86 9.56 8.57 8.14
N ARG A 87 8.60 8.03 8.87
CA ARG A 87 7.36 8.73 9.26
C ARG A 87 7.38 9.06 10.75
N LYS A 88 6.38 9.84 11.17
CA LYS A 88 6.14 10.17 12.60
C LYS A 88 5.50 9.02 13.38
N TYR A 89 4.98 8.01 12.68
CA TYR A 89 4.38 6.81 13.23
C TYR A 89 4.69 5.63 12.31
N SER A 90 4.75 4.43 12.89
CA SER A 90 4.86 3.20 12.13
C SER A 90 3.48 2.75 11.64
N GLN A 91 3.42 2.27 10.40
CA GLN A 91 2.19 1.85 9.74
C GLN A 91 2.46 0.59 8.92
N VAL A 92 1.55 -0.38 9.04
CA VAL A 92 1.59 -1.62 8.27
C VAL A 92 0.38 -1.63 7.34
N GLU A 93 0.63 -1.80 6.04
CA GLU A 93 -0.42 -1.91 5.03
C GLU A 93 -0.47 -3.34 4.51
N VAL A 94 -1.60 -4.00 4.68
CA VAL A 94 -1.80 -5.41 4.34
C VAL A 94 -3.13 -5.61 3.62
N SER A 95 -3.20 -6.65 2.79
CA SER A 95 -4.47 -7.03 2.16
C SER A 95 -5.39 -7.77 3.14
N LEU A 96 -6.65 -7.96 2.76
CA LEU A 96 -7.58 -8.82 3.50
C LEU A 96 -7.06 -10.28 3.61
N GLY A 97 -6.42 -10.78 2.55
CA GLY A 97 -5.83 -12.12 2.57
C GLY A 97 -4.65 -12.24 3.54
N ASP A 98 -3.80 -11.22 3.57
CA ASP A 98 -2.67 -11.13 4.51
C ASP A 98 -3.17 -11.08 5.97
N SER A 99 -4.23 -10.31 6.22
CA SER A 99 -4.86 -10.19 7.54
C SER A 99 -5.34 -11.54 8.07
N ARG A 100 -5.98 -12.36 7.21
CA ARG A 100 -6.40 -13.73 7.54
C ARG A 100 -5.23 -14.67 7.83
N ARG A 101 -4.08 -14.46 7.19
CA ARG A 101 -2.86 -15.25 7.40
C ARG A 101 -2.18 -14.88 8.72
N LEU A 102 -2.12 -13.59 9.03
CA LEU A 102 -1.59 -13.07 10.28
C LEU A 102 -2.52 -13.39 11.46
N GLY A 103 -3.82 -13.53 11.22
CA GLY A 103 -4.82 -13.75 12.28
C GLY A 103 -5.22 -12.44 12.96
N VAL A 104 -5.34 -11.36 12.17
CA VAL A 104 -5.75 -10.03 12.62
C VAL A 104 -6.91 -9.51 11.77
N GLU A 105 -7.66 -8.54 12.30
CA GLU A 105 -8.82 -7.94 11.64
C GLU A 105 -8.68 -6.40 11.53
N PRO A 106 -7.71 -5.90 10.74
CA PRO A 106 -7.48 -4.46 10.62
C PRO A 106 -8.64 -3.78 9.85
N PRO A 107 -9.00 -2.54 10.22
CA PRO A 107 -10.03 -1.79 9.52
C PRO A 107 -9.56 -1.30 8.14
N ILE A 108 -10.50 -1.04 7.23
CA ILE A 108 -10.21 -0.32 5.97
C ILE A 108 -10.06 1.17 6.28
N ARG A 109 -8.91 1.75 5.93
CA ARG A 109 -8.55 3.14 6.25
C ARG A 109 -7.68 3.78 5.19
N ASP A 110 -7.74 5.11 5.15
CA ASP A 110 -6.70 5.92 4.49
C ASP A 110 -5.41 5.89 5.32
N SER A 111 -4.27 6.02 4.65
CA SER A 111 -2.97 6.13 5.31
C SER A 111 -2.97 7.24 6.37
N GLY A 112 -2.49 6.92 7.58
CA GLY A 112 -2.41 7.83 8.72
C GLY A 112 -3.64 7.88 9.62
N LYS A 113 -4.76 7.25 9.26
CA LYS A 113 -5.94 7.13 10.14
C LYS A 113 -5.90 5.83 10.96
N LEU A 114 -5.02 5.80 11.97
CA LEU A 114 -4.66 4.60 12.72
C LEU A 114 -5.53 4.31 13.97
N ASP A 115 -6.56 5.10 14.24
CA ASP A 115 -7.38 4.92 15.44
C ASP A 115 -8.16 3.58 15.41
N LYS A 116 -8.07 2.78 16.48
CA LYS A 116 -8.71 1.46 16.57
C LYS A 116 -8.24 0.47 15.48
N SER A 117 -6.97 0.53 15.10
CA SER A 117 -6.29 -0.46 14.26
C SER A 117 -5.68 -1.59 15.07
#